data_AF-B3PC40-F1
#
_entry.id   AF-B3PC40-F1
#
_cell.length_a   1.000
_cell.length_b   1.000
_cell.length_c   1.000
_cell.angle_alpha   90.00
_cell.angle_beta   90.00
_cell.angle_gamma   90.00
#
_symmetry.space_group_name_H-M   'P 1'
#
loop_
_entity.id
_entity.type
_entity.pdbx_description
1 polymer ?
#
loop_
_entity_poly.entity_id
_entity_poly.type
_entity_poly.pdbx_seq_one_letter_code
_entity_poly.pdbx_strand_id
1 'polypeptide(L)'
;MSCKQRTVNRVQFCKSPFINTLIATIGGLFSIFVALPSFAACEGALADYNAVLNGNPTAVNYQSDKSRAEANLAACMQAEAQKNTNQPNIPPEELLVEGDLEAYLRQQEYLRQQRALERDRLAALEELKSLLKEEANLIASNVAKQPIQMNPAYENLGDHKTCLPVMIETGKKILTHIDFTENTEFPLHITRNYSSYDGSSYLFGHRWSTKLDRHLMFSFKDGRWCNFKLNNTVSTACSSTKNSDTLKKIYLNNTTQFSDEFIFSASTSRWTTTEANNKNLVLTQLTDQRWKLENKETGETEIFGLNGRLESIINRHSLSWVLGYDSTSSNKLQSITHSSGKILRLEWGTNSHISKVTDTDNKVIVSA
;
A
#
# COMPACT_ATOMS: atom_id res chain seq x y z
N MET A 1 24.83 18.04 16.07
CA MET A 1 24.37 18.95 15.01
C MET A 1 22.85 18.92 15.01
N SER A 2 22.21 19.93 15.62
CA SER A 2 20.75 20.02 15.73
C SER A 2 20.22 20.80 14.54
N CYS A 3 19.42 20.14 13.68
CA CYS A 3 18.72 20.82 12.61
C CYS A 3 17.53 21.54 13.25
N LYS A 4 17.65 22.86 13.48
CA LYS A 4 16.53 23.69 13.96
C LYS A 4 15.46 23.71 12.88
N GLN A 5 14.34 23.02 13.12
CA GLN A 5 13.14 23.18 12.30
C GLN A 5 12.61 24.60 12.47
N ARG A 6 12.61 25.36 11.38
CA ARG A 6 11.85 26.60 11.27
C ARG A 6 10.42 26.22 10.93
N THR A 7 9.48 26.66 11.76
CA THR A 7 8.04 26.63 11.47
C THR A 7 7.77 27.45 10.22
N VAL A 8 7.47 26.77 9.11
CA VAL A 8 6.96 27.42 7.89
C VAL A 8 5.45 27.54 8.04
N ASN A 9 4.94 28.77 7.97
CA ASN A 9 3.51 29.05 7.96
C ASN A 9 2.82 28.22 6.87
N ARG A 10 1.78 27.48 7.26
CA ARG A 10 0.92 26.70 6.36
C ARG A 10 0.41 27.59 5.23
N VAL A 11 0.81 27.27 4.00
CA VAL A 11 0.02 27.64 2.82
C VAL A 11 -1.24 26.77 2.86
N GLN A 12 -2.39 27.39 3.14
CA GLN A 12 -3.70 26.76 2.96
C GLN A 12 -3.88 26.48 1.46
N PHE A 13 -3.85 25.21 1.07
CA PHE A 13 -4.39 24.80 -0.22
C PHE A 13 -5.91 24.99 -0.15
N CYS A 14 -6.42 26.01 -0.84
CA CYS A 14 -7.84 26.12 -1.14
C CYS A 14 -8.25 24.87 -1.90
N LYS A 15 -9.07 24.01 -1.29
CA LYS A 15 -9.77 22.93 -1.99
C LYS A 15 -10.62 23.59 -3.08
N SER A 16 -10.29 23.32 -4.34
CA SER A 16 -11.06 23.82 -5.46
C SER A 16 -12.45 23.15 -5.46
N PRO A 17 -13.56 23.92 -5.39
CA PRO A 17 -14.91 23.37 -5.46
C PRO A 17 -15.19 22.65 -6.79
N PHE A 18 -14.35 22.84 -7.82
CA PHE A 18 -14.51 22.23 -9.14
C PHE A 18 -14.32 20.71 -9.17
N ILE A 19 -13.43 20.15 -8.33
CA ILE A 19 -13.13 18.70 -8.36
C ILE A 19 -14.32 17.88 -7.88
N ASN A 20 -15.06 18.38 -6.88
CA ASN A 20 -16.27 17.71 -6.39
C ASN A 20 -17.41 17.79 -7.41
N THR A 21 -17.50 18.88 -8.17
CA THR A 21 -18.48 19.02 -9.26
C THR A 21 -18.16 18.07 -10.40
N LEU A 22 -16.88 17.94 -10.80
CA LEU A 22 -16.44 17.02 -11.86
C LEU A 22 -16.71 15.55 -11.51
N ILE A 23 -16.45 15.14 -10.26
CA ILE A 23 -16.75 13.77 -9.79
C ILE A 23 -18.26 13.50 -9.78
N ALA A 24 -19.09 14.49 -9.39
CA ALA A 24 -20.55 14.37 -9.42
C ALA A 24 -21.10 14.29 -10.86
N THR A 25 -20.54 15.06 -11.81
CA THR A 25 -20.96 15.04 -13.21
C THR A 25 -20.54 13.74 -13.91
N ILE A 26 -19.34 13.21 -13.62
CA ILE A 26 -18.89 11.91 -14.13
C ILE A 26 -19.76 10.77 -13.55
N GLY A 27 -20.10 10.81 -12.25
CA GLY A 27 -21.02 9.83 -11.64
C GLY A 27 -22.44 9.89 -12.20
N GLY A 28 -22.93 11.09 -12.56
CA GLY A 28 -24.23 11.28 -13.21
C GLY A 28 -24.27 10.76 -14.65
N LEU A 29 -23.24 11.01 -15.44
CA LEU A 29 -23.13 10.51 -16.82
C LEU A 29 -23.00 8.98 -16.88
N PHE A 30 -22.35 8.35 -15.90
CA PHE A 30 -22.23 6.88 -15.83
C PHE A 30 -23.52 6.18 -15.39
N SER A 31 -24.38 6.82 -14.60
CA SER A 31 -25.67 6.26 -14.21
C SER A 31 -26.63 6.08 -15.39
N ILE A 32 -26.41 6.82 -16.49
CA ILE A 32 -27.14 6.68 -17.76
C ILE A 32 -26.68 5.44 -18.54
N PHE A 33 -25.46 4.93 -18.30
CA PHE A 33 -24.92 3.75 -18.99
C PHE A 33 -25.33 2.40 -18.38
N VAL A 34 -25.71 2.35 -17.09
CA VAL A 34 -26.03 1.10 -16.38
C VAL A 34 -27.46 0.58 -16.66
N ALA A 35 -28.31 1.35 -17.34
CA ALA A 35 -29.69 0.95 -17.64
C ALA A 35 -29.85 0.06 -18.90
N LEU A 36 -28.76 -0.45 -19.49
CA LEU A 36 -28.80 -1.35 -20.66
C LEU A 36 -28.37 -2.78 -20.28
N PRO A 37 -29.20 -3.81 -20.55
CA PRO A 37 -28.96 -5.19 -20.10
C PRO A 37 -27.70 -5.86 -20.68
N SER A 38 -27.05 -5.26 -21.69
CA SER A 38 -25.82 -5.78 -22.32
C SER A 38 -24.53 -5.43 -21.57
N PHE A 39 -24.54 -4.51 -20.59
CA PHE A 39 -23.32 -4.13 -19.87
C PHE A 39 -22.97 -5.04 -18.67
N ALA A 40 -23.90 -5.91 -18.25
CA ALA A 40 -23.69 -6.83 -17.13
C ALA A 40 -22.46 -7.75 -17.33
N ALA A 41 -22.12 -8.08 -18.58
CA ALA A 41 -20.99 -8.94 -18.90
C ALA A 41 -19.61 -8.31 -18.59
N CYS A 42 -19.53 -6.97 -18.48
CA CYS A 42 -18.27 -6.26 -18.21
C CYS A 42 -18.17 -5.67 -16.80
N GLU A 43 -19.15 -5.92 -15.91
CA GLU A 43 -19.13 -5.40 -14.53
C GLU A 43 -17.89 -5.88 -13.76
N GLY A 44 -17.46 -7.13 -13.95
CA GLY A 44 -16.26 -7.66 -13.30
C GLY A 44 -14.98 -6.95 -13.75
N ALA A 45 -14.80 -6.75 -15.07
CA ALA A 45 -13.63 -6.05 -15.60
C ALA A 45 -13.60 -4.56 -15.20
N LEU A 46 -14.78 -3.93 -15.09
CA LEU A 46 -14.93 -2.56 -14.62
C LEU A 46 -14.65 -2.44 -13.11
N ALA A 47 -15.12 -3.38 -12.31
CA ALA A 47 -14.83 -3.45 -10.88
C ALA A 47 -13.33 -3.62 -10.63
N ASP A 48 -12.65 -4.47 -11.41
CA ASP A 48 -11.20 -4.66 -11.34
C ASP A 48 -10.44 -3.37 -11.72
N TYR A 49 -10.86 -2.68 -12.78
CA TYR A 49 -10.27 -1.40 -13.17
C TYR A 49 -10.44 -0.31 -12.09
N ASN A 50 -11.64 -0.19 -11.52
CA ASN A 50 -11.92 0.75 -10.44
C ASN A 50 -11.17 0.37 -9.15
N ALA A 51 -10.98 -0.91 -8.86
CA ALA A 51 -10.18 -1.36 -7.72
C ALA A 51 -8.70 -0.99 -7.91
N VAL A 52 -8.18 -1.03 -9.13
CA VAL A 52 -6.82 -0.55 -9.44
C VAL A 52 -6.73 0.96 -9.30
N LEU A 53 -7.66 1.75 -9.87
CA LEU A 53 -7.64 3.22 -9.78
C LEU A 53 -7.76 3.74 -8.34
N ASN A 54 -8.56 3.08 -7.51
CA ASN A 54 -8.69 3.40 -6.09
C ASN A 54 -7.55 2.80 -5.23
N GLY A 55 -6.70 1.96 -5.84
CA GLY A 55 -5.50 1.42 -5.22
C GLY A 55 -4.39 2.47 -5.07
N ASN A 56 -3.35 2.13 -4.31
CA ASN A 56 -2.22 3.03 -4.11
C ASN A 56 -1.41 3.16 -5.42
N PRO A 57 -1.32 4.36 -6.03
CA PRO A 57 -0.59 4.57 -7.29
C PRO A 57 0.93 4.34 -7.17
N THR A 58 1.45 4.16 -5.95
CA THR A 58 2.86 3.83 -5.69
C THR A 58 3.13 2.34 -5.50
N ALA A 59 2.16 1.46 -5.72
CA ALA A 59 2.41 0.02 -5.68
C ALA A 59 3.36 -0.39 -6.82
N VAL A 60 4.29 -1.31 -6.54
CA VAL A 60 5.34 -1.78 -7.47
C VAL A 60 4.76 -2.25 -8.80
N ASN A 61 3.54 -2.77 -8.79
CA ASN A 61 2.83 -3.27 -9.97
C ASN A 61 1.68 -2.35 -10.42
N TYR A 62 1.53 -1.14 -9.87
CA TYR A 62 0.38 -0.28 -10.20
C TYR A 62 0.25 -0.03 -11.71
N GLN A 63 1.36 0.27 -12.39
CA GLN A 63 1.34 0.50 -13.83
C GLN A 63 1.03 -0.79 -14.61
N SER A 64 1.59 -1.93 -14.22
CA SER A 64 1.30 -3.22 -14.88
C SER A 64 -0.12 -3.71 -14.62
N ASP A 65 -0.63 -3.53 -13.40
CA ASP A 65 -1.98 -3.90 -12.99
C ASP A 65 -3.01 -2.97 -13.65
N LYS A 66 -2.68 -1.68 -13.78
CA LYS A 66 -3.46 -0.71 -14.54
C LYS A 66 -3.51 -1.10 -16.02
N SER A 67 -2.37 -1.33 -16.67
CA SER A 67 -2.35 -1.74 -18.08
C SER A 67 -3.07 -3.07 -18.32
N ARG A 68 -2.99 -4.03 -17.39
CA ARG A 68 -3.75 -5.30 -17.48
C ARG A 68 -5.24 -5.07 -17.31
N ALA A 69 -5.66 -4.26 -16.34
CA ALA A 69 -7.07 -3.94 -16.14
C ALA A 69 -7.65 -3.15 -17.33
N GLU A 70 -6.88 -2.21 -17.90
CA GLU A 70 -7.23 -1.50 -19.13
C GLU A 70 -7.38 -2.45 -20.32
N ALA A 71 -6.46 -3.40 -20.48
CA ALA A 71 -6.53 -4.40 -21.55
C ALA A 71 -7.75 -5.34 -21.38
N ASN A 72 -8.04 -5.77 -20.15
CA ASN A 72 -9.20 -6.63 -19.85
C ASN A 72 -10.52 -5.89 -20.09
N LEU A 73 -10.62 -4.63 -19.67
CA LEU A 73 -11.80 -3.80 -19.91
C LEU A 73 -11.96 -3.54 -21.41
N ALA A 74 -10.88 -3.23 -22.13
CA ALA A 74 -10.91 -3.04 -23.58
C ALA A 74 -11.33 -4.32 -24.33
N ALA A 75 -10.80 -5.47 -23.94
CA ALA A 75 -11.16 -6.76 -24.52
C ALA A 75 -12.64 -7.11 -24.26
N CYS A 76 -13.15 -6.82 -23.06
CA CYS A 76 -14.57 -7.01 -22.75
C CYS A 76 -15.46 -6.11 -23.61
N MET A 77 -15.11 -4.82 -23.73
CA MET A 77 -15.83 -3.86 -24.57
C MET A 77 -15.82 -4.27 -26.05
N GLN A 78 -14.69 -4.81 -26.55
CA GLN A 78 -14.60 -5.34 -27.91
C GLN A 78 -15.44 -6.60 -28.11
N ALA A 79 -15.44 -7.53 -27.15
CA ALA A 79 -16.25 -8.75 -27.22
C ALA A 79 -17.76 -8.42 -27.21
N GLU A 80 -18.19 -7.45 -26.43
CA GLU A 80 -19.59 -7.02 -26.39
C GLU A 80 -19.99 -6.26 -27.67
N ALA A 81 -19.07 -5.46 -28.24
CA ALA A 81 -19.27 -4.86 -29.56
C ALA A 81 -19.42 -5.93 -30.67
N GLN A 82 -18.66 -7.03 -30.58
CA GLN A 82 -18.75 -8.15 -31.54
C GLN A 82 -20.04 -8.97 -31.40
N LYS A 83 -20.59 -9.11 -30.19
CA LYS A 83 -21.91 -9.76 -30.01
C LYS A 83 -23.02 -8.97 -30.70
N ASN A 84 -22.96 -7.65 -30.70
CA ASN A 84 -23.91 -6.81 -31.42
C ASN A 84 -23.77 -6.88 -32.95
N THR A 85 -22.57 -7.18 -33.48
CA THR A 85 -22.39 -7.40 -34.93
C THR A 85 -22.83 -8.78 -35.40
N ASN A 86 -23.02 -9.74 -34.48
CA ASN A 86 -23.50 -11.10 -34.77
C ASN A 86 -25.01 -11.26 -34.62
N GLN A 87 -25.77 -10.19 -34.35
CA GLN A 87 -27.19 -10.21 -34.70
C GLN A 87 -27.29 -10.42 -36.22
N PRO A 88 -28.13 -11.35 -36.71
CA PRO A 88 -28.28 -11.56 -38.13
C PRO A 88 -28.67 -10.22 -38.74
N ASN A 89 -27.74 -9.66 -39.51
CA ASN A 89 -27.99 -8.50 -40.34
C ASN A 89 -28.87 -8.99 -41.50
N ILE A 90 -30.14 -9.27 -41.19
CA ILE A 90 -31.13 -9.60 -42.20
C ILE A 90 -31.24 -8.33 -43.04
N PRO A 91 -30.78 -8.34 -44.30
CA PRO A 91 -30.91 -7.18 -45.15
C PRO A 91 -32.41 -6.83 -45.20
N PRO A 92 -32.78 -5.54 -45.08
CA PRO A 92 -34.19 -5.13 -45.01
C PRO A 92 -35.04 -5.57 -46.21
N GLU A 93 -34.42 -6.07 -47.28
CA GLU A 93 -35.09 -6.65 -48.45
C GLU A 93 -35.69 -8.04 -48.20
N GLU A 94 -35.25 -8.80 -47.19
CA GLU A 94 -35.73 -10.18 -46.93
C GLU A 94 -36.95 -10.24 -45.97
N LEU A 95 -37.29 -9.12 -45.31
CA LEU A 95 -38.46 -8.98 -44.42
C LEU A 95 -39.76 -8.60 -45.16
N LEU A 96 -39.70 -8.40 -46.48
CA LEU A 96 -40.87 -8.06 -47.31
C LEU A 96 -41.69 -9.28 -47.76
N VAL A 97 -41.25 -10.51 -47.45
CA VAL A 97 -41.86 -11.73 -47.99
C VAL A 97 -43.13 -12.16 -47.24
N GLU A 98 -43.37 -11.69 -46.01
CA GLU A 98 -44.62 -11.98 -45.28
C GLU A 98 -45.16 -10.74 -44.56
N GLY A 99 -45.88 -9.88 -45.28
CA GLY A 99 -47.04 -9.11 -44.81
C GLY A 99 -46.97 -8.18 -43.58
N ASP A 100 -45.89 -8.13 -42.80
CA ASP A 100 -45.85 -7.43 -41.52
C ASP A 100 -45.16 -6.05 -41.63
N LEU A 101 -45.87 -5.12 -42.27
CA LEU A 101 -45.47 -3.71 -42.39
C LEU A 101 -45.20 -3.07 -41.00
N GLU A 102 -45.86 -3.52 -39.94
CA GLU A 102 -45.64 -3.03 -38.58
C GLU A 102 -44.30 -3.48 -38.02
N ALA A 103 -43.84 -4.70 -38.31
CA ALA A 103 -42.50 -5.15 -37.94
C ALA A 103 -41.40 -4.31 -38.61
N TYR A 104 -41.56 -4.01 -39.91
CA TYR A 104 -40.62 -3.15 -40.64
C TYR A 104 -40.56 -1.72 -40.09
N LEU A 105 -41.73 -1.10 -39.83
CA LEU A 105 -41.79 0.25 -39.26
C LEU A 105 -41.17 0.31 -37.84
N ARG A 106 -41.42 -0.71 -37.00
CA ARG A 106 -40.78 -0.83 -35.68
C ARG A 106 -39.25 -0.94 -35.78
N GLN A 107 -38.74 -1.70 -36.74
CA GLN A 107 -37.30 -1.82 -36.99
C GLN A 107 -36.69 -0.49 -37.46
N GLN A 108 -37.36 0.24 -38.36
CA GLN A 108 -36.92 1.56 -38.82
C GLN A 108 -36.90 2.59 -37.70
N GLU A 109 -37.91 2.58 -36.82
CA GLU A 109 -37.97 3.46 -35.66
C GLU A 109 -36.86 3.15 -34.65
N TYR A 110 -36.61 1.86 -34.38
CA TYR A 110 -35.49 1.41 -33.55
C TYR A 110 -34.13 1.91 -34.09
N LEU A 111 -33.89 1.78 -35.40
CA LEU A 111 -32.67 2.27 -36.03
C LEU A 111 -32.53 3.80 -35.95
N ARG A 112 -33.64 4.55 -36.05
CA ARG A 112 -33.63 6.01 -35.84
C ARG A 112 -33.28 6.38 -34.41
N GLN A 113 -33.82 5.66 -33.43
CA GLN A 113 -33.50 5.87 -32.01
C GLN A 113 -32.03 5.56 -31.70
N GLN A 114 -31.48 4.47 -32.24
CA GLN A 114 -30.06 4.13 -32.11
C GLN A 114 -29.14 5.22 -32.69
N ARG A 115 -29.43 5.71 -33.91
CA ARG A 115 -28.66 6.79 -34.53
C ARG A 115 -28.78 8.13 -33.78
N ALA A 116 -29.92 8.39 -33.14
CA ALA A 116 -30.07 9.57 -32.28
C ALA A 116 -29.17 9.45 -31.04
N LEU A 117 -29.22 8.30 -30.37
CA LEU A 117 -28.40 8.01 -29.19
C LEU A 117 -26.90 8.07 -29.50
N GLU A 118 -26.45 7.55 -30.64
CA GLU A 118 -25.04 7.63 -31.07
C GLU A 118 -24.59 9.08 -31.31
N ARG A 119 -25.44 9.92 -31.91
CA ARG A 119 -25.14 11.34 -32.09
C ARG A 119 -25.00 12.06 -30.75
N ASP A 120 -25.89 11.78 -29.80
CA ASP A 120 -25.83 12.38 -28.46
C ASP A 120 -24.57 11.94 -27.70
N ARG A 121 -24.17 10.67 -27.83
CA ARG A 121 -22.91 10.16 -27.26
C ARG A 121 -21.68 10.84 -27.85
N LEU A 122 -21.66 11.06 -29.16
CA LEU A 122 -20.55 11.77 -29.83
C LEU A 122 -20.48 13.23 -29.40
N ALA A 123 -21.63 13.90 -29.24
CA ALA A 123 -21.69 15.28 -28.75
C ALA A 123 -21.12 15.39 -27.32
N ALA A 124 -21.50 14.48 -26.41
CA ALA A 124 -20.98 14.45 -25.05
C ALA A 124 -19.47 14.18 -24.99
N LEU A 125 -18.94 13.33 -25.89
CA LEU A 125 -17.49 13.08 -25.99
C LEU A 125 -16.71 14.33 -26.43
N GLU A 126 -17.23 15.11 -27.37
CA GLU A 126 -16.58 16.35 -27.79
C GLU A 126 -16.61 17.43 -26.69
N GLU A 127 -17.70 17.52 -25.92
CA GLU A 127 -17.77 18.40 -24.75
C GLU A 127 -16.71 18.03 -23.70
N LEU A 128 -16.55 16.73 -23.42
CA LEU A 128 -15.56 16.25 -22.46
C LEU A 128 -14.11 16.50 -22.91
N LYS A 129 -13.82 16.36 -24.21
CA LYS A 129 -12.51 16.75 -24.77
C LYS A 129 -12.22 18.23 -24.61
N SER A 130 -13.24 19.08 -24.76
CA SER A 130 -13.11 20.53 -24.57
C SER A 130 -12.75 20.88 -23.12
N LEU A 131 -13.43 20.27 -22.15
CA LEU A 131 -13.18 20.50 -20.72
C LEU A 131 -11.76 20.08 -20.32
N LEU A 132 -11.29 18.92 -20.79
CA LEU A 132 -9.92 18.45 -20.52
C LEU A 132 -8.85 19.40 -21.09
N LYS A 133 -9.10 19.98 -22.27
CA LYS A 133 -8.21 20.96 -22.89
C LYS A 133 -8.16 22.25 -22.07
N GLU A 134 -9.29 22.70 -21.55
CA GLU A 134 -9.36 23.88 -20.67
C GLU A 134 -8.59 23.65 -19.36
N GLU A 135 -8.76 22.49 -18.73
CA GLU A 135 -8.04 22.12 -17.51
C GLU A 135 -6.52 22.05 -17.72
N ALA A 136 -6.07 21.45 -18.83
CA ALA A 136 -4.66 21.39 -19.18
C ALA A 136 -4.04 22.80 -19.35
N ASN A 137 -4.78 23.73 -19.97
CA ASN A 137 -4.35 25.13 -20.12
C ASN A 137 -4.28 25.85 -18.76
N LEU A 138 -5.21 25.55 -17.84
CA LEU A 138 -5.23 26.13 -16.51
C LEU A 138 -4.04 25.67 -15.67
N ILE A 139 -3.67 24.39 -15.77
CA ILE A 139 -2.46 23.83 -15.17
C ILE A 139 -1.21 24.50 -15.75
N ALA A 140 -1.10 24.59 -17.08
CA ALA A 140 0.04 25.22 -17.74
C ALA A 140 0.22 26.70 -17.34
N SER A 141 -0.88 27.45 -17.25
CA SER A 141 -0.90 28.85 -16.78
C SER A 141 -0.42 28.98 -15.33
N ASN A 142 -0.83 28.08 -14.45
CA ASN A 142 -0.44 28.12 -13.04
C ASN A 142 1.04 27.75 -12.83
N VAL A 143 1.58 26.84 -13.65
CA VAL A 143 3.01 26.50 -13.64
C VAL A 143 3.87 27.66 -14.17
N ALA A 144 3.41 28.39 -15.19
CA ALA A 144 4.14 29.54 -15.74
C ALA A 144 4.15 30.78 -14.82
N LYS A 145 3.17 30.93 -13.93
CA LYS A 145 3.04 32.07 -13.00
C LYS A 145 3.78 31.90 -11.68
N GLN A 146 4.39 30.75 -11.42
CA GLN A 146 5.35 30.58 -10.34
C GLN A 146 6.75 30.36 -10.93
N PRO A 147 7.45 31.42 -11.37
CA PRO A 147 8.89 31.31 -11.46
C PRO A 147 9.36 30.91 -10.07
N ILE A 148 10.03 29.76 -9.98
CA ILE A 148 10.80 29.39 -8.80
C ILE A 148 11.82 30.52 -8.65
N GLN A 149 11.49 31.55 -7.87
CA GLN A 149 12.49 32.47 -7.37
C GLN A 149 13.35 31.62 -6.44
N MET A 150 14.39 31.02 -7.01
CA MET A 150 15.50 30.54 -6.22
C MET A 150 15.98 31.77 -5.46
N ASN A 151 15.71 31.73 -4.16
CA ASN A 151 16.13 32.76 -3.24
C ASN A 151 17.64 33.01 -3.46
N PRO A 152 18.09 34.23 -3.78
CA PRO A 152 19.51 34.51 -4.04
C PRO A 152 20.42 34.25 -2.82
N ALA A 153 19.86 33.86 -1.67
CA ALA A 153 20.60 33.28 -0.55
C ALA A 153 21.26 31.90 -0.86
N TYR A 154 21.03 31.30 -2.04
CA TYR A 154 21.68 30.03 -2.42
C TYR A 154 23.06 30.18 -3.10
N GLU A 155 23.52 31.43 -3.24
CA GLU A 155 24.88 31.93 -3.53
C GLU A 155 26.13 31.17 -3.10
N ASN A 156 26.06 30.56 -1.91
CA ASN A 156 27.27 30.40 -1.08
C ASN A 156 27.22 29.17 -0.18
N LEU A 157 26.94 28.01 -0.78
CA LEU A 157 26.69 26.79 -0.02
C LEU A 157 27.60 25.67 -0.49
N GLY A 158 28.86 25.79 -0.08
CA GLY A 158 29.63 24.61 0.24
C GLY A 158 28.85 23.78 1.27
N ASP A 159 28.56 22.53 0.91
CA ASP A 159 28.06 21.48 1.80
C ASP A 159 26.58 21.58 2.26
N HIS A 160 25.67 21.83 1.33
CA HIS A 160 24.23 21.66 1.56
C HIS A 160 23.75 20.23 1.32
N LYS A 161 23.92 19.39 2.35
CA LYS A 161 23.17 18.14 2.48
C LYS A 161 21.69 18.48 2.60
N THR A 162 20.89 18.08 1.62
CA THR A 162 19.43 18.14 1.74
C THR A 162 19.01 17.27 2.92
N CYS A 163 18.04 17.71 3.73
CA CYS A 163 17.50 16.92 4.85
C CYS A 163 16.71 15.68 4.40
N LEU A 164 16.71 15.37 3.10
CA LEU A 164 16.02 14.26 2.45
C LEU A 164 16.94 13.70 1.36
N PRO A 165 17.91 12.84 1.72
CA PRO A 165 18.79 12.24 0.73
C PRO A 165 17.97 11.46 -0.32
N VAL A 166 18.35 11.66 -1.58
CA VAL A 166 17.80 10.94 -2.73
C VAL A 166 18.87 9.98 -3.21
N MET A 167 18.54 8.70 -3.33
CA MET A 167 19.41 7.76 -4.03
C MET A 167 19.36 8.09 -5.52
N ILE A 168 20.47 8.61 -6.05
CA ILE A 168 20.56 9.15 -7.42
C ILE A 168 20.13 8.11 -8.46
N GLU A 169 20.56 6.86 -8.30
CA GLU A 169 20.27 5.77 -9.23
C GLU A 169 18.77 5.49 -9.39
N THR A 170 18.02 5.55 -8.29
CA THR A 170 16.63 5.08 -8.26
C THR A 170 15.61 6.21 -8.13
N GLY A 171 16.04 7.43 -7.81
CA GLY A 171 15.15 8.54 -7.42
C GLY A 171 14.47 8.34 -6.05
N LYS A 172 14.79 7.26 -5.32
CA LYS A 172 14.19 6.92 -4.05
C LYS A 172 14.65 7.90 -2.96
N LYS A 173 13.70 8.55 -2.29
CA LYS A 173 13.98 9.37 -1.10
C LYS A 173 14.09 8.46 0.10
N ILE A 174 15.17 8.61 0.85
CA ILE A 174 15.42 7.90 2.09
C ILE A 174 15.71 8.91 3.20
N LEU A 175 15.32 8.62 4.43
CA LEU A 175 15.69 9.45 5.58
C LEU A 175 15.73 8.57 6.83
N THR A 176 16.86 8.59 7.55
CA THR A 176 16.97 7.94 8.86
C THR A 176 16.90 9.02 9.94
N HIS A 177 16.01 8.83 10.90
CA HIS A 177 15.86 9.71 12.05
C HIS A 177 16.05 8.90 13.33
N ILE A 178 17.02 9.31 14.14
CA ILE A 178 17.26 8.75 15.48
C ILE A 178 16.46 9.62 16.46
N ASP A 179 15.35 9.11 16.95
CA ASP A 179 14.50 9.82 17.91
C ASP A 179 15.02 9.65 19.35
N PHE A 180 15.61 8.49 19.63
CA PHE A 180 16.18 8.16 20.94
C PHE A 180 17.33 7.18 20.79
N THR A 181 18.37 7.38 21.57
CA THR A 181 19.39 6.37 21.80
C THR A 181 20.03 6.61 23.16
N GLU A 182 20.35 5.52 23.84
CA GLU A 182 21.18 5.56 25.03
C GLU A 182 22.65 5.30 24.68
N ASN A 183 23.54 5.62 25.63
CA ASN A 183 24.97 5.33 25.54
C ASN A 183 25.29 4.08 26.39
N THR A 184 24.72 2.94 26.00
CA THR A 184 25.00 1.64 26.62
C THR A 184 25.36 0.62 25.54
N GLU A 185 25.82 -0.57 25.95
CA GLU A 185 26.21 -1.61 25.00
C GLU A 185 25.05 -2.14 24.14
N PHE A 186 23.84 -2.18 24.71
CA PHE A 186 22.62 -2.60 24.01
C PHE A 186 21.53 -1.55 24.20
N PRO A 187 21.72 -0.35 23.64
CA PRO A 187 20.96 0.82 24.04
C PRO A 187 19.51 0.70 23.60
N LEU A 188 18.56 1.03 24.48
CA LEU A 188 17.21 1.36 24.02
C LEU A 188 17.35 2.47 22.99
N HIS A 189 16.89 2.21 21.77
CA HIS A 189 16.90 3.20 20.72
C HIS A 189 15.63 3.10 19.88
N ILE A 190 15.16 4.25 19.44
CA ILE A 190 14.12 4.38 18.43
C ILE A 190 14.74 5.08 17.26
N THR A 191 14.91 4.32 16.19
CA THR A 191 15.32 4.83 14.88
C THR A 191 14.19 4.55 13.91
N ARG A 192 13.78 5.59 13.20
CA ARG A 192 12.80 5.53 12.11
C ARG A 192 13.50 5.71 10.77
N ASN A 193 13.15 4.89 9.80
CA ASN A 193 13.67 4.93 8.45
C ASN A 193 12.50 5.22 7.49
N TYR A 194 12.58 6.35 6.82
CA TYR A 194 11.66 6.73 5.76
C TYR A 194 12.15 6.19 4.41
N SER A 195 11.21 5.70 3.61
CA SER A 195 11.46 5.31 2.23
C SER A 195 10.28 5.73 1.34
N SER A 196 10.49 6.60 0.34
CA SER A 196 9.39 7.07 -0.52
C SER A 196 8.76 5.98 -1.38
N TYR A 197 9.47 4.88 -1.62
CA TYR A 197 8.98 3.74 -2.40
C TYR A 197 8.31 2.67 -1.54
N ASP A 198 8.29 2.85 -0.22
CA ASP A 198 7.61 1.89 0.64
C ASP A 198 6.11 2.17 0.67
N GLY A 199 5.32 1.25 0.14
CA GLY A 199 3.86 1.33 0.20
C GLY A 199 3.29 0.97 1.57
N SER A 200 4.11 0.46 2.49
CA SER A 200 3.65 -0.13 3.73
C SER A 200 3.35 0.93 4.80
N SER A 201 2.52 0.53 5.76
CA SER A 201 2.16 1.33 6.91
C SER A 201 2.54 0.59 8.17
N TYR A 202 3.40 1.23 8.95
CA TYR A 202 4.12 0.65 10.08
C TYR A 202 3.71 1.33 11.39
N LEU A 203 4.44 1.04 12.47
CA LEU A 203 4.26 1.61 13.80
C LEU A 203 4.21 3.15 13.79
N PHE A 204 5.06 3.82 13.02
CA PHE A 204 5.15 5.29 12.96
C PHE A 204 4.49 5.92 11.72
N GLY A 205 3.63 5.16 11.03
CA GLY A 205 2.89 5.63 9.87
C GLY A 205 3.39 5.11 8.54
N HIS A 206 2.79 5.66 7.48
CA HIS A 206 3.13 5.30 6.11
C HIS A 206 4.60 5.64 5.81
N ARG A 207 5.32 4.70 5.17
CA ARG A 207 6.73 4.83 4.74
C ARG A 207 7.78 4.90 5.84
N TRP A 208 7.39 4.87 7.11
CA TRP A 208 8.30 4.98 8.25
C TRP A 208 8.44 3.66 8.97
N SER A 209 9.57 2.98 8.80
CA SER A 209 9.84 1.70 9.44
C SER A 209 10.86 1.80 10.56
N THR A 210 10.81 0.90 11.53
CA THR A 210 11.72 0.78 12.66
C THR A 210 12.00 -0.69 12.96
N LYS A 211 13.09 -1.01 13.67
CA LYS A 211 13.37 -2.41 14.07
C LYS A 211 12.21 -3.07 14.83
N LEU A 212 11.37 -2.27 15.47
CA LEU A 212 10.17 -2.71 16.19
C LEU A 212 9.04 -3.18 15.26
N ASP A 213 9.13 -2.91 13.95
CA ASP A 213 8.16 -3.36 12.95
C ASP A 213 8.36 -4.82 12.51
N ARG A 214 9.42 -5.48 12.98
CA ARG A 214 9.73 -6.86 12.62
C ARG A 214 8.65 -7.82 13.10
N HIS A 215 8.26 -8.73 12.22
CA HIS A 215 7.32 -9.81 12.51
C HIS A 215 7.53 -10.95 11.52
N LEU A 216 7.05 -12.14 11.88
CA LEU A 216 6.97 -13.29 11.00
C LEU A 216 5.64 -13.33 10.26
N MET A 217 5.69 -13.78 9.02
CA MET A 217 4.54 -14.13 8.19
C MET A 217 4.62 -15.61 7.85
N PHE A 218 3.48 -16.28 7.86
CA PHE A 218 3.40 -17.72 7.61
C PHE A 218 2.65 -18.00 6.32
N SER A 219 3.23 -18.83 5.45
CA SER A 219 2.55 -19.40 4.29
C SER A 219 2.33 -20.89 4.54
N PHE A 220 1.10 -21.36 4.28
CA PHE A 220 0.68 -22.73 4.50
C PHE A 220 0.65 -23.52 3.18
N LYS A 221 0.76 -24.85 3.27
CA LYS A 221 0.71 -25.74 2.11
C LYS A 221 -0.65 -25.74 1.41
N ASP A 222 -1.71 -25.43 2.14
CA ASP A 222 -3.08 -25.25 1.61
C ASP A 222 -3.31 -23.89 0.93
N GLY A 223 -2.24 -23.09 0.76
CA GLY A 223 -2.30 -21.79 0.10
C GLY A 223 -2.74 -20.64 1.00
N ARG A 224 -3.11 -20.89 2.27
CA ARG A 224 -3.42 -19.81 3.22
C ARG A 224 -2.17 -19.01 3.57
N TRP A 225 -2.38 -17.73 3.87
CA TRP A 225 -1.36 -16.80 4.35
C TRP A 225 -1.78 -16.18 5.67
N CYS A 226 -0.79 -15.88 6.49
CA CYS A 226 -1.00 -15.36 7.83
C CYS A 226 0.05 -14.29 8.10
N ASN A 227 -0.42 -13.07 8.31
CA ASN A 227 0.43 -11.91 8.49
C ASN A 227 -0.02 -11.15 9.74
N PHE A 228 0.88 -11.03 10.72
CA PHE A 228 0.65 -10.19 11.87
C PHE A 228 0.75 -8.72 11.47
N LYS A 229 -0.35 -7.98 11.65
CA LYS A 229 -0.39 -6.54 11.40
C LYS A 229 -0.26 -5.78 12.72
N LEU A 230 0.87 -5.11 12.90
CA LEU A 230 1.18 -4.32 14.10
C LEU A 230 0.21 -3.16 14.37
N ASN A 231 -0.48 -2.67 13.35
CA ASN A 231 -1.38 -1.51 13.41
C ASN A 231 -2.86 -1.85 13.23
N ASN A 232 -3.23 -3.14 13.20
CA ASN A 232 -4.61 -3.55 12.98
C ASN A 232 -5.24 -4.11 14.25
N THR A 233 -6.41 -3.57 14.62
CA THR A 233 -7.21 -3.99 15.79
C THR A 233 -7.89 -5.34 15.60
N VAL A 234 -7.89 -5.90 14.39
CA VAL A 234 -8.54 -7.18 14.09
C VAL A 234 -7.53 -8.10 13.41
N SER A 235 -6.77 -8.86 14.20
CA SER A 235 -6.08 -10.03 13.65
C SER A 235 -6.99 -11.24 13.92
N THR A 236 -7.58 -11.80 12.86
CA THR A 236 -7.90 -13.23 12.83
C THR A 236 -6.64 -13.94 13.32
N ALA A 237 -6.71 -14.58 14.49
CA ALA A 237 -5.54 -15.02 15.24
C ALA A 237 -4.54 -15.70 14.31
N CYS A 238 -3.47 -14.98 13.99
CA CYS A 238 -2.41 -15.59 13.22
C CYS A 238 -1.83 -16.65 14.15
N SER A 239 -1.92 -17.92 13.78
CA SER A 239 -1.52 -18.99 14.68
C SER A 239 -0.74 -20.02 13.90
N SER A 240 0.56 -20.09 14.20
CA SER A 240 1.45 -21.15 13.72
C SER A 240 1.28 -22.46 14.51
N THR A 241 0.22 -22.61 15.32
CA THR A 241 -0.08 -23.83 16.09
C THR A 241 -0.27 -25.07 15.20
N LYS A 242 -0.37 -24.90 13.88
CA LYS A 242 -0.31 -26.01 12.94
C LYS A 242 1.16 -26.31 12.61
N ASN A 243 1.62 -27.50 13.01
CA ASN A 243 2.97 -28.06 12.86
C ASN A 243 3.67 -27.74 11.51
N SER A 244 5.00 -27.93 11.48
CA SER A 244 5.85 -27.86 10.27
C SER A 244 5.28 -28.60 9.06
N ASP A 245 4.45 -29.62 9.27
CA ASP A 245 3.79 -30.38 8.20
C ASP A 245 2.77 -29.57 7.40
N THR A 246 2.26 -28.47 7.96
CA THR A 246 1.28 -27.59 7.31
C THR A 246 1.90 -26.28 6.83
N LEU A 247 3.02 -25.86 7.42
CA LEU A 247 3.75 -24.68 6.99
C LEU A 247 4.54 -24.99 5.73
N LYS A 248 4.43 -24.11 4.74
CA LYS A 248 5.19 -24.16 3.50
C LYS A 248 6.46 -23.32 3.61
N LYS A 249 6.30 -22.06 4.04
CA LYS A 249 7.37 -21.06 4.16
C LYS A 249 7.07 -20.12 5.32
N ILE A 250 8.12 -19.58 5.92
CA ILE A 250 8.03 -18.48 6.89
C ILE A 250 8.81 -17.31 6.33
N TYR A 251 8.30 -16.10 6.49
CA TYR A 251 8.98 -14.89 6.05
C TYR A 251 9.22 -13.98 7.25
N LEU A 252 10.42 -13.45 7.40
CA LEU A 252 10.70 -12.38 8.35
C LEU A 252 10.59 -11.04 7.63
N ASN A 253 9.63 -10.21 8.04
CA ASN A 253 9.52 -8.86 7.52
C ASN A 253 10.59 -7.97 8.16
N ASN A 254 11.68 -7.72 7.44
CA ASN A 254 12.87 -7.04 7.99
C ASN A 254 12.86 -5.51 7.80
N THR A 255 11.71 -4.91 7.49
CA THR A 255 11.52 -3.45 7.27
C THR A 255 12.18 -2.83 6.04
N THR A 256 12.92 -3.61 5.25
CA THR A 256 13.68 -3.10 4.09
C THR A 256 13.12 -3.55 2.74
N GLN A 257 11.81 -3.85 2.67
CA GLN A 257 11.07 -4.34 1.50
C GLN A 257 11.35 -5.79 1.09
N PHE A 258 12.44 -6.39 1.54
CA PHE A 258 12.73 -7.80 1.36
C PHE A 258 12.32 -8.57 2.61
N SER A 259 11.63 -9.69 2.44
CA SER A 259 11.36 -10.58 3.57
C SER A 259 12.29 -11.78 3.46
N ASP A 260 13.02 -12.07 4.53
CA ASP A 260 13.87 -13.26 4.56
C ASP A 260 12.98 -14.50 4.54
N GLU A 261 13.09 -15.29 3.47
CA GLU A 261 12.34 -16.52 3.30
C GLU A 261 13.06 -17.68 4.00
N PHE A 262 12.33 -18.36 4.88
CA PHE A 262 12.77 -19.58 5.54
C PHE A 262 12.03 -20.80 5.01
N ILE A 263 12.81 -21.83 4.67
CA ILE A 263 12.32 -23.15 4.27
C ILE A 263 12.73 -24.17 5.34
N PHE A 264 11.82 -25.08 5.67
CA PHE A 264 12.07 -26.13 6.63
C PHE A 264 13.02 -27.19 6.07
N SER A 265 14.08 -27.47 6.82
CA SER A 265 15.03 -28.56 6.58
C SER A 265 14.74 -29.71 7.53
N ALA A 266 14.19 -30.81 7.00
CA ALA A 266 13.84 -31.99 7.78
C ALA A 266 15.07 -32.64 8.46
N SER A 267 16.24 -32.59 7.81
CA SER A 267 17.48 -33.19 8.34
C SER A 267 18.02 -32.48 9.58
N THR A 268 17.74 -31.18 9.72
CA THR A 268 18.21 -30.38 10.85
C THR A 268 17.09 -29.96 11.79
N SER A 269 15.83 -30.23 11.42
CA SER A 269 14.62 -29.74 12.10
C SER A 269 14.66 -28.23 12.33
N ARG A 270 15.20 -27.48 11.35
CA ARG A 270 15.37 -26.03 11.41
C ARG A 270 14.81 -25.37 10.16
N TRP A 271 14.41 -24.13 10.32
CA TRP A 271 14.03 -23.25 9.21
C TRP A 271 15.25 -22.40 8.86
N THR A 272 15.73 -22.54 7.63
CA THR A 272 16.94 -21.85 7.15
C THR A 272 16.61 -20.96 5.97
N THR A 273 17.35 -19.87 5.82
CA THR A 273 17.17 -18.98 4.68
C THR A 273 17.63 -19.65 3.39
N THR A 274 16.94 -19.35 2.28
CA THR A 274 17.40 -19.74 0.94
C THR A 274 18.41 -18.74 0.36
N GLU A 275 18.39 -17.51 0.87
CA GLU A 275 19.21 -16.43 0.35
C GLU A 275 20.67 -16.53 0.79
N ALA A 276 21.57 -16.30 -0.16
CA ALA A 276 23.00 -16.40 0.07
C ALA A 276 23.53 -15.36 1.08
N ASN A 277 22.84 -14.22 1.19
CA ASN A 277 23.26 -13.07 1.99
C ASN A 277 22.86 -13.17 3.47
N ASN A 278 21.90 -14.04 3.81
CA ASN A 278 21.37 -14.17 5.18
C ASN A 278 21.51 -15.58 5.76
N LYS A 279 22.50 -16.36 5.28
CA LYS A 279 22.80 -17.73 5.76
C LYS A 279 23.07 -17.82 7.27
N ASN A 280 23.35 -16.69 7.92
CA ASN A 280 23.60 -16.62 9.36
C ASN A 280 22.30 -16.61 10.19
N LEU A 281 21.13 -16.48 9.56
CA LEU A 281 19.83 -16.51 10.25
C LEU A 281 19.29 -17.95 10.34
N VAL A 282 19.03 -18.38 11.57
CA VAL A 282 18.43 -19.69 11.86
C VAL A 282 17.14 -19.48 12.63
N LEU A 283 16.03 -19.98 12.08
CA LEU A 283 14.73 -19.92 12.71
C LEU A 283 14.37 -21.30 13.29
N THR A 284 14.00 -21.34 14.56
CA THR A 284 13.68 -22.57 15.30
C THR A 284 12.35 -22.39 16.03
N GLN A 285 11.46 -23.38 15.93
CA GLN A 285 10.26 -23.41 16.76
C GLN A 285 10.60 -23.94 18.15
N LEU A 286 10.21 -23.21 19.18
CA LEU A 286 10.37 -23.58 20.59
C LEU A 286 9.28 -24.56 21.02
N THR A 287 9.46 -25.22 22.16
CA THR A 287 8.53 -26.22 22.70
C THR A 287 7.18 -25.62 23.11
N ASP A 288 7.15 -24.35 23.48
CA ASP A 288 5.95 -23.55 23.74
C ASP A 288 5.33 -22.97 22.45
N GLN A 289 5.75 -23.49 21.29
CA GLN A 289 5.33 -23.13 19.94
C GLN A 289 5.73 -21.72 19.47
N ARG A 290 6.42 -20.92 20.30
CA ARG A 290 7.02 -19.64 19.89
C ARG A 290 8.15 -19.87 18.90
N TRP A 291 8.62 -18.79 18.28
CA TRP A 291 9.70 -18.83 17.30
C TRP A 291 10.93 -18.11 17.81
N LYS A 292 12.09 -18.75 17.67
CA LYS A 292 13.40 -18.16 17.96
C LYS A 292 14.15 -17.96 16.66
N LEU A 293 14.44 -16.71 16.33
CA LEU A 293 15.39 -16.36 15.28
C LEU A 293 16.74 -16.10 15.93
N GLU A 294 17.78 -16.76 15.42
CA GLU A 294 19.15 -16.58 15.90
C GLU A 294 20.02 -16.09 14.75
N ASN A 295 20.73 -14.98 14.96
CA ASN A 295 21.78 -14.52 14.07
C ASN A 295 23.12 -15.10 14.54
N LYS A 296 23.64 -16.07 13.80
CA LYS A 296 24.88 -16.80 14.12
C LYS A 296 26.14 -15.94 14.04
N GLU A 297 26.08 -14.81 13.34
CA GLU A 297 27.22 -13.90 13.23
C GLU A 297 27.29 -12.94 14.42
N THR A 298 26.16 -12.35 14.81
CA THR A 298 26.12 -11.37 15.91
C THR A 298 25.89 -12.00 17.28
N GLY A 299 25.33 -13.21 17.31
CA GLY A 299 24.82 -13.85 18.53
C GLY A 299 23.50 -13.24 19.03
N GLU A 300 22.87 -12.34 18.26
CA GLU A 300 21.57 -11.77 18.60
C GLU A 300 20.45 -12.81 18.40
N THR A 301 19.51 -12.83 19.32
CA THR A 301 18.35 -13.71 19.31
C THR A 301 17.07 -12.89 19.41
N GLU A 302 16.10 -13.18 18.55
CA GLU A 302 14.76 -12.59 18.59
C GLU A 302 13.74 -13.69 18.91
N ILE A 303 12.81 -13.40 19.82
CA ILE A 303 11.69 -14.29 20.16
C ILE A 303 10.42 -13.70 19.58
N PHE A 304 9.67 -14.52 18.87
CA PHE A 304 8.36 -14.18 18.32
C PHE A 304 7.29 -15.09 18.91
N GLY A 305 6.11 -14.53 19.17
CA GLY A 305 4.93 -15.27 19.60
C GLY A 305 4.38 -16.21 18.51
N LEU A 306 3.35 -16.97 18.87
CA LEU A 306 2.64 -17.91 17.97
C LEU A 306 2.06 -17.25 16.72
N ASN A 307 1.78 -15.95 16.83
CA ASN A 307 1.25 -15.12 15.77
C ASN A 307 2.33 -14.47 14.91
N GLY A 308 3.61 -14.70 15.19
CA GLY A 308 4.71 -14.06 14.48
C GLY A 308 5.04 -12.66 14.98
N ARG A 309 4.40 -12.18 16.05
CA ARG A 309 4.73 -10.90 16.68
C ARG A 309 6.06 -10.96 17.42
N LEU A 310 6.92 -9.97 17.27
CA LEU A 310 8.16 -9.85 18.04
C LEU A 310 7.86 -9.62 19.53
N GLU A 311 8.44 -10.43 20.42
CA GLU A 311 8.25 -10.34 21.87
C GLU A 311 9.53 -9.92 22.59
N SER A 312 10.70 -10.33 22.09
CA SER A 312 11.97 -9.88 22.65
C SER A 312 13.12 -9.89 21.65
N ILE A 313 14.13 -9.07 21.93
CA ILE A 313 15.44 -9.06 21.27
C ILE A 313 16.49 -9.21 22.37
N ILE A 314 17.45 -10.11 22.20
CA ILE A 314 18.48 -10.44 23.19
C ILE A 314 19.82 -10.44 22.47
N ASN A 315 20.79 -9.68 22.96
CA ASN A 315 22.14 -9.70 22.41
C ASN A 315 22.99 -10.86 22.99
N ARG A 316 24.21 -11.04 22.47
CA ARG A 316 25.14 -12.08 22.93
C ARG A 316 25.56 -11.98 24.41
N HIS A 317 25.37 -10.83 25.06
CA HIS A 317 25.66 -10.61 26.47
C HIS A 317 24.40 -10.72 27.35
N SER A 318 23.32 -11.28 26.82
CA SER A 318 22.05 -11.46 27.52
C SER A 318 21.35 -10.15 27.95
N LEU A 319 21.76 -9.01 27.38
CA LEU A 319 21.00 -7.77 27.46
C LEU A 319 19.81 -7.88 26.52
N SER A 320 18.64 -7.47 26.98
CA SER A 320 17.39 -7.71 26.26
C SER A 320 16.47 -6.51 26.21
N TRP A 321 15.63 -6.50 25.17
CA TRP A 321 14.42 -5.70 25.06
C TRP A 321 13.23 -6.65 25.10
N VAL A 322 12.25 -6.35 25.93
CA VAL A 322 10.98 -7.08 26.02
C VAL A 322 9.86 -6.15 25.58
N LEU A 323 9.11 -6.57 24.56
CA LEU A 323 8.03 -5.79 23.96
C LEU A 323 6.70 -6.17 24.61
N GLY A 324 6.05 -5.18 25.24
CA GLY A 324 4.75 -5.34 25.89
C GLY A 324 3.62 -4.85 24.99
N TYR A 325 2.63 -5.70 24.75
CA TYR A 325 1.48 -5.41 23.89
C TYR A 325 0.19 -5.32 24.68
N ASP A 326 -0.78 -4.56 24.16
CA ASP A 326 -2.13 -4.51 24.69
C ASP A 326 -2.78 -5.90 24.64
N SER A 327 -3.21 -6.40 25.80
CA SER A 327 -3.87 -7.69 25.96
C SER A 327 -5.36 -7.69 25.60
N THR A 328 -5.97 -6.51 25.38
CA THR A 328 -7.44 -6.37 25.40
C THR A 328 -8.14 -6.47 24.06
N SER A 329 -7.41 -6.52 22.93
CA SER A 329 -7.85 -6.90 21.57
C SER A 329 -7.01 -6.24 20.49
N SER A 330 -6.45 -5.06 20.77
CA SER A 330 -5.82 -4.21 19.75
C SER A 330 -4.48 -4.76 19.26
N ASN A 331 -3.83 -5.64 20.04
CA ASN A 331 -2.49 -6.17 19.80
C ASN A 331 -1.43 -5.08 19.52
N LYS A 332 -1.69 -3.85 19.98
CA LYS A 332 -0.82 -2.69 19.77
C LYS A 332 0.36 -2.73 20.73
N LEU A 333 1.55 -2.40 20.24
CA LEU A 333 2.76 -2.28 21.06
C LEU A 333 2.58 -1.11 22.05
N GLN A 334 2.65 -1.38 23.35
CA GLN A 334 2.47 -0.38 24.40
C GLN A 334 3.78 -0.02 25.11
N SER A 335 4.71 -0.95 25.21
CA SER A 335 5.96 -0.71 25.92
C SER A 335 7.14 -1.51 25.37
N ILE A 336 8.34 -1.00 25.63
CA ILE A 336 9.61 -1.69 25.41
C ILE A 336 10.39 -1.58 26.71
N THR A 337 10.67 -2.71 27.34
CA THR A 337 11.41 -2.78 28.61
C THR A 337 12.81 -3.32 28.35
N HIS A 338 13.83 -2.56 28.72
CA HIS A 338 15.21 -3.02 28.70
C HIS A 338 15.53 -3.84 29.94
N SER A 339 16.45 -4.80 29.81
CA SER A 339 17.01 -5.60 30.91
C SER A 339 17.57 -4.79 32.09
N SER A 340 17.88 -3.50 31.91
CA SER A 340 18.30 -2.58 32.97
C SER A 340 17.14 -1.98 33.79
N GLY A 341 15.89 -2.30 33.44
CA GLY A 341 14.68 -1.76 34.08
C GLY A 341 14.13 -0.47 33.45
N LYS A 342 14.80 0.09 32.44
CA LYS A 342 14.30 1.25 31.70
C LYS A 342 13.17 0.86 30.76
N ILE A 343 12.21 1.76 30.57
CA ILE A 343 10.99 1.51 29.80
C ILE A 343 10.72 2.66 28.84
N LEU A 344 10.41 2.34 27.59
CA LEU A 344 9.75 3.24 26.65
C LEU A 344 8.26 2.91 26.62
N ARG A 345 7.40 3.90 26.79
CA ARG A 345 5.93 3.78 26.69
C ARG A 345 5.44 4.44 25.43
N LEU A 346 4.58 3.74 24.69
CA LEU A 346 4.11 4.13 23.39
C LEU A 346 2.61 4.41 23.44
N GLU A 347 2.22 5.59 22.99
CA GLU A 347 0.83 6.01 22.88
C GLU A 347 0.43 6.04 21.40
N TRP A 348 -0.76 5.49 21.11
CA TRP A 348 -1.29 5.40 19.75
C TRP A 348 -2.26 6.54 19.48
N GLY A 349 -2.12 7.18 18.33
CA GLY A 349 -3.07 8.14 17.79
C GLY A 349 -4.32 7.46 17.21
N THR A 350 -5.28 8.30 16.82
CA THR A 350 -6.54 7.88 16.19
C THR A 350 -6.36 7.26 14.80
N ASN A 351 -5.22 7.51 14.16
CA ASN A 351 -4.84 6.96 12.87
C ASN A 351 -4.20 5.56 12.97
N SER A 352 -4.21 4.93 14.15
CA SER A 352 -3.52 3.65 14.40
C SER A 352 -2.02 3.72 14.06
N HIS A 353 -1.38 4.83 14.42
CA HIS A 353 0.08 4.97 14.46
C HIS A 353 0.50 5.47 15.84
N ILE A 354 1.74 5.21 16.23
CA ILE A 354 2.32 5.79 17.44
C ILE A 354 2.43 7.29 17.26
N SER A 355 1.74 8.03 18.11
CA SER A 355 1.75 9.49 18.13
C SER A 355 2.72 10.03 19.16
N LYS A 356 3.04 9.26 20.21
CA LYS A 356 3.90 9.72 21.29
C LYS A 356 4.69 8.58 21.92
N VAL A 357 5.94 8.86 22.28
CA VAL A 357 6.78 7.95 23.06
C VAL A 357 7.33 8.70 24.27
N THR A 358 7.24 8.08 25.44
CA THR A 358 7.80 8.58 26.70
C THR A 358 8.80 7.60 27.29
N ASP A 359 9.81 8.10 27.99
CA ASP A 359 10.77 7.26 28.71
C ASP A 359 10.28 6.85 30.11
N THR A 360 11.20 6.27 30.89
CA THR A 360 10.97 5.83 32.27
C THR A 360 10.54 6.98 33.17
N ASP A 361 11.05 8.20 32.92
CA ASP A 361 10.80 9.41 33.70
C ASP A 361 9.61 10.22 33.15
N ASN A 362 8.83 9.62 32.24
CA ASN A 362 7.72 10.23 31.51
C ASN A 362 8.12 11.42 30.62
N LYS A 363 9.40 11.59 30.30
CA LYS A 363 9.84 12.61 29.36
C LYS A 363 9.43 12.20 27.94
N VAL A 364 8.81 13.13 27.23
CA VAL A 364 8.42 12.92 25.82
C VAL A 364 9.67 12.90 24.95
N ILE A 365 9.87 11.79 24.26
CA ILE A 365 10.96 11.56 23.31
C ILE A 365 10.47 11.82 21.89
N VAL A 366 9.31 11.25 21.55
CA VAL A 366 8.67 11.41 20.24
C VAL A 366 7.31 12.06 20.45
N SER A 367 7.00 13.06 19.64
CA SER A 367 5.66 13.61 19.45
C SER A 367 5.45 13.82 17.95
N ALA A 368 4.47 13.13 17.38
CA ALA A 368 4.16 13.16 15.95
C ALA A 368 3.11 14.21 15.59
#